data_AF-A0A969T2B8-F1
#
_entry.id   AF-A0A969T2B8-F1
#
_cell.length_a   1.000
_cell.length_b   1.000
_cell.length_c   1.000
_cell.angle_alpha   90.00
_cell.angle_beta   90.00
_cell.angle_gamma   90.00
#
_symmetry.space_group_name_H-M   'P 1'
#
loop_
_entity.id
_entity.type
_entity.pdbx_description
1 polymer ?
#
loop_
_entity_poly.entity_id
_entity_poly.type
_entity_poly.pdbx_seq_one_letter_code
_entity_poly.pdbx_strand_id
1 'polypeptide(L)' 'MERSCWTAELEQFQPSFITQRAARSAIGLSAEGSLVWVVAGQAQESTGLTLAEMAALMQQLGSVQALNL' A
#
# COMPACT_ATOMS: atom_id res chain seq x y z
N MET A 1 16.75 -0.46 -13.34
CA MET A 1 15.63 -0.11 -14.24
C MET A 1 14.42 0.14 -13.37
N GLU A 2 14.25 1.40 -12.99
CA GLU A 2 13.29 1.88 -11.98
C GLU A 2 11.86 1.65 -12.45
N ARG A 3 11.10 0.86 -11.69
CA ARG A 3 9.63 0.78 -11.83
C ARG A 3 9.01 1.50 -10.64
N SER A 4 9.23 2.81 -10.59
CA SER A 4 8.67 3.68 -9.57
C SER A 4 7.22 4.00 -9.96
N CYS A 5 6.28 3.10 -9.69
CA CYS A 5 4.84 3.41 -9.74
C CYS A 5 4.46 4.27 -8.53
N TRP A 6 5.04 5.46 -8.42
CA TRP A 6 4.61 6.47 -7.47
C TRP A 6 3.52 7.29 -8.15
N THR A 7 2.28 6.84 -8.01
CA THR A 7 1.08 7.59 -8.45
C THR A 7 0.54 8.50 -7.36
N ALA A 8 1.10 8.50 -6.14
CA ALA A 8 0.53 9.25 -5.02
C ALA A 8 0.47 10.77 -5.28
N GLU A 9 1.51 11.35 -5.87
CA GLU A 9 1.55 12.76 -6.27
C GLU A 9 0.59 13.05 -7.43
N LEU A 10 0.45 12.09 -8.37
CA LEU A 10 -0.47 12.19 -9.51
C LEU A 10 -1.95 12.04 -9.08
N GLU A 11 -2.20 11.25 -8.04
CA GLU A 11 -3.49 11.04 -7.39
C GLU A 11 -3.85 12.22 -6.46
N GLN A 12 -3.01 13.27 -6.43
CA GLN A 12 -3.22 14.53 -5.70
C GLN A 12 -3.40 14.34 -4.19
N PHE A 13 -2.81 13.29 -3.63
CA PHE A 13 -2.77 13.14 -2.19
C PHE A 13 -1.95 14.27 -1.58
N GLN A 14 -2.40 14.75 -0.42
CA GLN A 14 -1.63 15.70 0.37
C GLN A 14 -0.29 15.07 0.75
N PRO A 15 0.84 15.80 0.69
CA PRO A 15 2.15 15.24 1.05
C PRO A 15 2.17 14.60 2.44
N SER A 16 1.43 15.17 3.39
CA SER A 16 1.28 14.62 4.74
C SER A 16 0.65 13.23 4.76
N PHE A 17 -0.32 12.95 3.89
CA PHE A 17 -0.99 11.65 3.78
C PHE A 17 -0.04 10.55 3.28
N ILE A 18 0.88 10.91 2.38
CA ILE A 18 1.86 9.99 1.81
C ILE A 18 2.81 9.47 2.89
N THR A 19 3.29 10.37 3.75
CA THR A 19 4.24 10.06 4.82
C THR A 19 3.57 9.62 6.12
N GLN A 20 2.26 9.81 6.27
CA GLN A 20 1.54 9.45 7.48
C GLN A 20 1.55 7.94 7.71
N ARG A 21 1.84 7.53 8.94
CA ARG A 21 1.54 6.16 9.41
C ARG A 21 0.11 6.11 9.91
N ALA A 22 -0.68 5.19 9.37
CA ALA A 22 -2.08 5.01 9.74
C ALA A 22 -2.49 3.55 9.53
N ALA A 23 -3.66 3.18 10.06
CA ALA A 23 -4.34 1.98 9.60
C ALA A 23 -4.65 2.11 8.10
N ARG A 24 -4.41 1.05 7.32
CA ARG A 24 -4.60 1.04 5.86
C ARG A 24 -5.25 -0.25 5.41
N SER A 25 -5.99 -0.18 4.32
CA SER A 25 -6.44 -1.34 3.56
C SER A 25 -5.98 -1.25 2.11
N ALA A 26 -5.75 -2.39 1.48
CA ALA A 26 -5.46 -2.46 0.06
C ALA A 26 -6.07 -3.73 -0.55
N ILE A 27 -6.31 -3.64 -1.86
CA ILE A 27 -6.64 -4.76 -2.71
C ILE A 27 -5.56 -4.93 -3.77
N GLY A 28 -5.18 -6.16 -4.09
CA GLY A 28 -4.19 -6.47 -5.11
C GLY A 28 -4.57 -7.67 -5.96
N LEU A 29 -3.90 -7.78 -7.11
CA LEU A 29 -3.98 -8.92 -8.02
C LEU A 29 -2.62 -9.63 -8.01
N SER A 30 -2.61 -10.94 -7.76
CA SER A 30 -1.40 -11.75 -7.87
C SER A 30 -1.08 -12.09 -9.32
N ALA A 31 0.14 -12.57 -9.59
CA ALA A 31 0.53 -13.00 -10.94
C ALA A 31 -0.36 -14.14 -11.49
N GLU A 32 -0.93 -14.95 -10.61
CA GLU A 32 -1.83 -16.06 -10.92
C GLU A 32 -3.29 -15.61 -11.09
N GLY A 33 -3.58 -14.32 -10.96
CA GLY A 33 -4.92 -13.76 -11.08
C GLY A 33 -5.78 -13.85 -9.81
N SER A 34 -5.18 -14.20 -8.67
CA SER A 34 -5.90 -14.22 -7.39
C SER A 34 -6.02 -12.82 -6.80
N LEU A 35 -7.14 -12.53 -6.14
CA LEU A 35 -7.29 -11.29 -5.37
C LEU A 35 -6.64 -11.43 -3.99
N VAL A 36 -5.92 -10.39 -3.59
CA VAL A 36 -5.30 -10.25 -2.27
C VAL A 36 -5.94 -9.06 -1.56
N TRP A 37 -6.60 -9.29 -0.42
CA TRP A 37 -7.10 -8.23 0.45
C TRP A 37 -6.28 -8.15 1.72
N VAL A 38 -5.83 -6.96 2.06
CA VAL A 38 -5.01 -6.72 3.25
C VAL A 38 -5.60 -5.58 4.06
N VAL A 39 -5.62 -5.78 5.39
CA VAL A 39 -5.88 -4.74 6.37
C VAL A 39 -4.69 -4.68 7.31
N ALA A 40 -3.99 -3.55 7.31
CA ALA A 40 -2.91 -3.23 8.23
C ALA A 40 -3.47 -2.32 9.34
N GLY A 41 -3.75 -2.90 10.51
CA GLY A 41 -4.33 -2.18 11.64
C GLY A 41 -3.34 -1.27 12.37
N GLN A 42 -3.89 -0.30 13.10
CA GLN A 42 -3.17 0.54 14.06
C GLN A 42 -3.63 0.15 15.48
N ALA A 43 -2.68 -0.11 16.37
CA ALA A 43 -2.91 -0.54 17.75
C ALA A 43 -1.86 0.08 18.68
N GLN A 44 -1.95 -0.16 19.99
CA GLN A 44 -0.96 0.36 20.96
C GLN A 44 0.49 0.04 20.55
N GLU A 45 0.72 -1.18 20.04
CA GLU A 45 2.04 -1.69 19.62
C GLU A 45 2.31 -1.51 18.11
N SER A 46 1.37 -0.96 17.34
CA SER A 46 1.49 -0.79 15.88
C SER A 46 1.04 0.62 15.48
N THR A 47 1.97 1.41 14.95
CA THR A 47 1.67 2.76 14.45
C THR A 47 0.99 2.75 13.07
N GLY A 48 0.64 1.58 12.53
CA GLY A 48 0.17 1.43 11.15
C GLY A 48 1.32 1.51 10.14
N LEU A 49 0.99 1.72 8.87
CA LEU A 49 1.95 1.77 7.76
C LEU A 49 1.87 3.12 7.02
N THR A 50 2.96 3.54 6.42
CA THR A 50 2.98 4.54 5.35
C THR A 50 2.47 3.95 4.03
N LEU A 51 2.17 4.78 3.02
CA LEU A 51 1.80 4.27 1.68
C LEU A 51 2.92 3.42 1.08
N ALA A 52 4.18 3.83 1.24
CA ALA A 52 5.34 3.11 0.74
C ALA A 52 5.49 1.72 1.38
N GLU A 53 5.31 1.64 2.70
CA GLU A 53 5.37 0.36 3.42
C GLU A 53 4.19 -0.56 3.06
N MET A 54 3.00 0.01 2.86
CA MET A 54 1.85 -0.76 2.38
C MET A 54 2.10 -1.32 0.97
N ALA A 55 2.66 -0.51 0.07
CA ALA A 55 3.03 -0.96 -1.27
C ALA A 55 4.09 -2.08 -1.23
N ALA A 56 5.11 -1.94 -0.37
CA ALA A 56 6.12 -2.97 -0.16
C ALA A 56 5.51 -4.28 0.39
N LEU A 57 4.58 -4.18 1.34
CA LEU A 57 3.85 -5.34 1.88
C LEU A 57 3.05 -6.06 0.78
N MET A 58 2.32 -5.31 -0.06
CA MET A 58 1.56 -5.89 -1.17
C MET A 58 2.46 -6.64 -2.17
N GLN A 59 3.64 -6.09 -2.48
CA GLN A 59 4.64 -6.76 -3.32
C GLN A 59 5.18 -8.04 -2.67
N GLN A 60 5.48 -8.01 -1.38
CA GLN A 60 5.92 -9.21 -0.63
C GLN A 60 4.86 -10.30 -0.59
N LEU A 61 3.58 -9.93 -0.57
CA LEU A 61 2.44 -10.84 -0.66
C LEU A 61 2.14 -11.32 -2.09
N GLY A 62 2.98 -10.97 -3.07
CA GLY A 62 2.87 -11.44 -4.45
C GLY A 62 1.91 -10.63 -5.33
N SER A 63 1.44 -9.46 -4.87
CA SER A 63 0.61 -8.60 -5.72
C SER A 63 1.48 -7.92 -6.79
N VAL A 64 1.09 -8.08 -8.05
CA VAL A 64 1.73 -7.41 -9.19
C VAL A 64 1.08 -6.06 -9.50
N GLN A 65 -0.16 -5.87 -9.07
CA GLN A 65 -0.92 -4.63 -9.10
C GLN A 65 -1.65 -4.48 -7.77
N ALA A 66 -1.71 -3.27 -7.21
CA ALA A 66 -2.42 -3.02 -5.97
C ALA A 66 -3.00 -1.59 -5.93
N LEU A 67 -4.09 -1.42 -5.18
CA LEU A 67 -4.76 -0.15 -4.92
C LEU A 67 -4.91 0.02 -3.39
N ASN A 68 -4.44 1.16 -2.88
CA ASN A 68 -4.75 1.60 -1.52
C ASN A 68 -6.20 2.10 -1.47
N LEU A 69 -6.95 1.72 -0.41
CA LEU A 69 -8.34 2.11 -0.19
C LEU A 69 -8.47 3.18 0.91
#